data_AF-A0A1V4IW03-F1
#
_entry.id   AF-A0A1V4IW03-F1
#
_cell.length_a   1.000
_cell.length_b   1.000
_cell.length_c   1.000
_cell.angle_alpha   90.00
_cell.angle_beta   90.00
_cell.angle_gamma   90.00
#
_symmetry.space_group_name_H-M   'P 1'
#
loop_
_entity.id
_entity.type
_entity.pdbx_description
1 polymer ?
#
loop_
_entity_poly.entity_id
_entity_poly.type
_entity_poly.pdbx_seq_one_letter_code
_entity_poly.pdbx_strand_id
1 'polypeptide(L)'
;MKDPVTISIKKEEVTLDTIKQDVVETTDRKKQDALCTVLDQDNPFMAIIFCRTKRRADELEIALYRRGYNCEKIHSDIIQSKRERIMKTFRHGDFQYLIATDVASRGLDISGVSHIYNYDIPESVENYIHRIGRTGRAGEEGYTCLFIDPKDKGMLAEIEKTIKFKIPRRKLD
;
A
#
# COMPACT_ATOMS: atom_id res chain seq x y z
N MET A 1 -27.55 36.74 10.05
CA MET A 1 -26.20 36.19 10.21
C MET A 1 -26.39 34.70 10.44
N LYS A 2 -26.02 33.84 9.49
CA LYS A 2 -26.29 32.39 9.58
C LYS A 2 -25.08 31.73 10.25
N ASP A 3 -25.34 31.07 11.39
CA ASP A 3 -24.37 30.23 12.09
C ASP A 3 -23.74 29.21 11.13
N PRO A 4 -22.40 29.07 11.12
CA PRO A 4 -21.76 27.98 10.39
C PRO A 4 -22.08 26.66 11.11
N VAL A 5 -22.78 25.78 10.41
CA VAL A 5 -22.92 24.37 10.79
C VAL A 5 -21.53 23.74 10.65
N THR A 6 -20.86 23.51 11.77
CA THR A 6 -19.65 22.69 11.82
C THR A 6 -20.04 21.26 11.51
N ILE A 7 -19.95 20.88 10.23
CA ILE A 7 -20.03 19.47 9.82
C ILE A 7 -18.75 18.82 10.32
N SER A 8 -18.83 18.24 11.52
CA SER A 8 -17.80 17.33 12.02
C SER A 8 -17.89 16.07 11.16
N ILE A 9 -17.11 16.04 10.08
CA ILE A 9 -16.88 14.85 9.27
C ILE A 9 -16.33 13.83 10.26
N LYS A 10 -17.13 12.81 10.59
CA LYS A 10 -16.64 11.62 11.29
C LYS A 10 -15.44 11.14 10.48
N LYS A 11 -14.23 11.42 10.98
CA LYS A 11 -13.02 10.75 10.53
C LYS A 11 -13.39 9.28 10.60
N GLU A 12 -13.44 8.61 9.45
CA GLU A 12 -13.40 7.15 9.44
C GLU A 12 -12.16 6.80 10.23
N GLU A 13 -12.34 6.43 11.49
CA GLU A 13 -11.28 5.83 12.27
C GLU A 13 -10.94 4.58 11.48
N VAL A 14 -9.86 4.66 10.70
CA VAL A 14 -9.17 3.47 10.22
C VAL A 14 -8.91 2.69 11.49
N THR A 15 -9.68 1.63 11.71
CA THR A 15 -9.52 0.77 12.87
C THR A 15 -8.21 0.04 12.67
N LEU A 16 -7.12 0.67 13.07
CA LEU A 16 -5.78 0.09 13.05
C LEU A 16 -5.78 -1.28 13.75
N ASP A 17 -6.70 -1.47 14.68
CA ASP A 17 -6.95 -2.69 15.44
C ASP A 17 -7.28 -3.91 14.57
N THR A 18 -7.89 -3.73 13.39
CA THR A 18 -8.23 -4.83 12.46
C THR A 18 -7.16 -5.08 11.40
N ILE A 19 -6.08 -4.29 11.38
CA ILE A 19 -5.02 -4.39 10.39
C ILE A 19 -3.77 -4.96 11.07
N LYS A 20 -3.42 -6.21 10.75
CA LYS A 20 -2.12 -6.78 11.10
C LYS A 20 -1.03 -6.04 10.33
N GLN A 21 -0.01 -5.57 11.03
CA GLN A 21 1.07 -4.77 10.45
C GLN A 21 2.42 -5.42 10.73
N ASP A 22 3.27 -5.55 9.71
CA ASP A 22 4.65 -5.98 9.83
C ASP A 22 5.60 -5.00 9.13
N VAL A 23 6.85 -4.97 9.58
CA VAL A 23 7.96 -4.29 8.90
C VAL A 23 9.01 -5.32 8.48
N VAL A 24 9.45 -5.24 7.23
CA VAL A 24 10.63 -5.94 6.73
C VAL A 24 11.77 -4.93 6.59
N GLU A 25 12.81 -5.11 7.39
CA GLU A 25 14.04 -4.32 7.30
C GLU A 25 14.99 -4.97 6.28
N THR A 26 15.34 -4.24 5.22
CA THR A 26 16.19 -4.74 4.12
C THR A 26 17.09 -3.62 3.58
N THR A 27 17.68 -3.80 2.40
CA THR A 27 18.37 -2.74 1.65
C THR A 27 17.62 -2.47 0.36
N ASP A 28 17.74 -1.27 -0.23
CA ASP A 28 17.07 -0.96 -1.50
C ASP A 28 17.42 -1.98 -2.61
N ARG A 29 18.68 -2.47 -2.62
CA ARG A 29 19.14 -3.51 -3.55
C ARG A 29 18.43 -4.86 -3.37
N LYS A 30 18.13 -5.25 -2.13
CA LYS A 30 17.49 -6.54 -1.79
C LYS A 30 15.96 -6.42 -1.67
N LYS A 31 15.41 -5.21 -1.79
CA LYS A 31 14.01 -4.90 -1.51
C LYS A 31 13.05 -5.65 -2.44
N GLN A 32 13.40 -5.76 -3.72
CA GLN A 32 12.61 -6.52 -4.70
C GLN A 32 12.54 -8.01 -4.34
N ASP A 33 13.66 -8.63 -3.96
CA ASP A 33 13.68 -10.03 -3.55
C ASP A 33 12.87 -10.24 -2.28
N ALA A 34 13.06 -9.36 -1.30
CA ALA A 34 12.29 -9.37 -0.05
C ALA A 34 10.78 -9.25 -0.30
N LEU A 35 10.37 -8.37 -1.22
CA LEU A 35 8.96 -8.26 -1.62
C LEU A 35 8.46 -9.59 -2.18
N CYS A 36 9.16 -10.18 -3.16
CA CYS A 36 8.73 -11.45 -3.77
C CYS A 36 8.57 -12.56 -2.72
N THR A 37 9.54 -12.72 -1.82
CA THR A 37 9.46 -13.68 -0.71
C THR A 37 8.20 -13.46 0.14
N VAL A 38 7.88 -12.21 0.47
CA VAL A 38 6.67 -11.88 1.23
C VAL A 38 5.41 -12.17 0.43
N LEU A 39 5.36 -11.80 -0.86
CA LEU A 39 4.20 -12.08 -1.72
C LEU A 39 3.92 -13.58 -1.83
N ASP A 40 4.96 -14.39 -1.96
CA ASP A 40 4.85 -15.85 -2.05
C ASP A 40 4.36 -16.49 -0.73
N GLN A 41 4.86 -15.97 0.40
CA GLN A 41 4.46 -16.46 1.73
C GLN A 41 3.04 -16.05 2.11
N ASP A 42 2.63 -14.83 1.75
CA ASP A 42 1.32 -14.29 2.11
C ASP A 42 0.22 -14.76 1.15
N ASN A 43 0.55 -14.90 -0.15
CA ASN A 43 -0.36 -15.24 -1.25
C ASN A 43 -1.75 -14.57 -1.13
N PRO A 44 -1.81 -13.23 -1.19
CA PRO A 44 -3.01 -12.46 -0.90
C PRO A 44 -4.10 -12.63 -1.98
N PHE A 45 -5.38 -12.51 -1.62
CA PHE A 45 -6.44 -12.56 -2.65
C PHE A 45 -6.32 -11.41 -3.66
N MET A 46 -6.15 -10.18 -3.16
CA MET A 46 -5.82 -8.98 -3.94
C MET A 46 -5.01 -8.04 -3.07
N ALA A 47 -4.03 -7.37 -3.67
CA ALA A 47 -3.15 -6.46 -2.96
C ALA A 47 -2.78 -5.21 -3.76
N ILE A 48 -2.47 -4.14 -3.02
CA ILE A 48 -1.87 -2.93 -3.59
C ILE A 48 -0.42 -2.84 -3.13
N ILE A 49 0.48 -2.58 -4.06
CA ILE A 49 1.91 -2.38 -3.81
C ILE A 49 2.25 -0.92 -4.08
N PHE A 50 2.54 -0.16 -3.02
CA PHE A 50 2.84 1.27 -3.13
C PHE A 50 4.32 1.54 -3.36
N CYS A 51 4.61 2.27 -4.45
CA CYS A 51 5.92 2.81 -4.78
C CYS A 51 5.92 4.34 -4.63
N ARG A 52 7.10 4.91 -4.34
CA ARG A 52 7.25 6.37 -4.19
C ARG A 52 7.16 7.10 -5.53
N THR A 53 7.70 6.50 -6.60
CA THR A 53 7.83 7.18 -7.90
C THR A 53 7.28 6.33 -9.03
N LYS A 54 6.83 6.98 -10.11
CA LYS A 54 6.38 6.31 -11.33
C LYS A 54 7.44 5.37 -11.92
N ARG A 55 8.71 5.81 -11.94
CA ARG A 55 9.83 5.02 -12.44
C ARG A 55 10.01 3.72 -11.67
N ARG A 56 9.89 3.76 -10.34
CA ARG A 56 9.97 2.55 -9.50
C ARG A 56 8.77 1.63 -9.72
N ALA A 57 7.57 2.19 -9.92
CA ALA A 57 6.40 1.39 -10.28
C ALA A 57 6.57 0.69 -11.63
N ASP A 58 7.11 1.39 -12.64
CA ASP A 58 7.46 0.82 -13.96
C ASP A 58 8.48 -0.31 -13.84
N GLU A 59 9.59 -0.06 -13.14
CA GLU A 59 10.67 -1.05 -12.93
C GLU A 59 10.16 -2.28 -12.17
N LEU A 60 9.34 -2.06 -11.14
CA LEU A 60 8.78 -3.14 -10.31
C LEU A 60 7.79 -4.00 -11.09
N GLU A 61 6.91 -3.40 -11.89
CA GLU A 61 5.97 -4.14 -12.74
C GLU A 61 6.71 -5.11 -13.67
N ILE A 62 7.75 -4.64 -14.36
CA ILE A 62 8.57 -5.48 -15.24
C ILE A 62 9.23 -6.62 -14.46
N ALA A 63 9.76 -6.34 -13.27
CA ALA A 63 10.42 -7.34 -12.45
C ALA A 63 9.45 -8.40 -11.94
N LEU A 64 8.25 -8.01 -11.50
CA LEU A 64 7.22 -8.92 -11.01
C LEU A 64 6.65 -9.77 -12.14
N TYR A 65 6.38 -9.20 -13.32
CA TYR A 65 5.98 -9.97 -14.50
C TYR A 65 6.99 -11.04 -14.88
N ARG A 66 8.29 -10.73 -14.85
CA ARG A 66 9.36 -11.70 -15.15
C ARG A 66 9.42 -12.86 -14.15
N ARG A 67 8.89 -12.67 -12.95
CA ARG A 67 8.79 -13.70 -11.91
C ARG A 67 7.45 -14.44 -11.93
N GLY A 68 6.55 -14.09 -12.83
CA GLY A 68 5.26 -14.76 -13.00
C GLY A 68 4.13 -14.18 -12.15
N TYR A 69 4.34 -13.04 -11.47
CA TYR A 69 3.25 -12.37 -10.76
C TYR A 69 2.31 -11.67 -11.75
N ASN A 70 1.01 -11.82 -11.53
CA ASN A 70 -0.02 -11.14 -12.32
C ASN A 70 -0.28 -9.74 -11.72
N CYS A 71 0.31 -8.71 -12.33
CA CYS A 71 0.29 -7.34 -11.80
C CYS A 71 0.11 -6.26 -12.87
N GLU A 72 -0.54 -5.15 -12.53
CA GLU A 72 -0.60 -3.95 -13.39
C GLU A 72 -0.25 -2.71 -12.57
N LYS A 73 0.30 -1.68 -13.21
CA LYS A 73 0.65 -0.42 -12.54
C LYS A 73 -0.32 0.74 -12.82
N ILE A 74 -0.39 1.66 -11.86
CA ILE A 74 -1.09 2.94 -11.98
C ILE A 74 -0.26 4.10 -11.40
N HIS A 75 0.13 5.04 -12.25
CA HIS A 75 0.81 6.29 -11.88
C HIS A 75 0.30 7.47 -12.73
N SER A 76 0.83 8.67 -12.52
CA SER A 76 0.38 9.93 -13.16
C SER A 76 0.40 9.90 -14.69
N ASP A 77 1.38 9.22 -15.28
CA ASP A 77 1.57 9.19 -16.74
C ASP A 77 0.65 8.17 -17.45
N ILE A 78 -0.09 7.35 -16.69
CA ILE A 78 -1.07 6.44 -17.29
C ILE A 78 -2.29 7.26 -17.70
N ILE A 79 -2.63 7.23 -18.98
CA ILE A 79 -3.80 7.95 -19.51
C ILE A 79 -5.09 7.50 -18.82
N GLN A 80 -6.04 8.43 -18.65
CA GLN A 80 -7.25 8.21 -17.87
C GLN A 80 -8.07 6.99 -18.33
N SER A 81 -8.23 6.77 -19.64
CA SER A 81 -8.95 5.61 -20.18
C SER A 81 -8.30 4.27 -19.80
N LYS A 82 -6.95 4.22 -19.79
CA LYS A 82 -6.21 3.03 -19.34
C LYS A 82 -6.33 2.86 -17.82
N ARG A 83 -6.31 3.94 -17.04
CA ARG A 83 -6.53 3.92 -15.58
C ARG A 83 -7.89 3.30 -15.25
N GLU A 84 -8.95 3.77 -15.91
CA GLU A 84 -10.32 3.24 -15.71
C GLU A 84 -10.42 1.75 -16.04
N ARG A 85 -9.78 1.32 -17.13
CA ARG A 85 -9.72 -0.10 -17.52
C ARG A 85 -9.01 -0.94 -16.47
N ILE A 86 -7.79 -0.54 -16.06
CA ILE A 86 -7.01 -1.25 -15.02
C ILE A 86 -7.82 -1.35 -13.74
N MET A 87 -8.49 -0.26 -13.35
CA MET A 87 -9.29 -0.26 -12.12
C MET A 87 -10.52 -1.15 -12.21
N LYS A 88 -11.16 -1.22 -13.38
CA LYS A 88 -12.28 -2.13 -13.61
C LYS A 88 -11.82 -3.59 -13.51
N THR A 89 -10.74 -3.96 -14.18
CA THR A 89 -10.21 -5.33 -14.18
C THR A 89 -9.65 -5.72 -12.81
N PHE A 90 -9.03 -4.79 -12.08
CA PHE A 90 -8.59 -5.02 -10.70
C PHE A 90 -9.76 -5.36 -9.77
N ARG A 91 -10.85 -4.57 -9.83
CA ARG A 91 -12.05 -4.83 -9.01
C ARG A 91 -12.76 -6.15 -9.35
N HIS A 92 -12.58 -6.66 -10.58
CA HIS A 92 -13.08 -7.97 -10.97
C HIS A 92 -12.18 -9.13 -10.54
N GLY A 93 -10.96 -8.84 -10.03
CA GLY A 93 -9.99 -9.87 -9.65
C GLY A 93 -9.23 -10.48 -10.83
N ASP A 94 -9.20 -9.80 -11.99
CA ASP A 94 -8.51 -10.31 -13.19
C ASP A 94 -6.98 -10.40 -12.98
N PHE A 95 -6.45 -9.63 -12.03
CA PHE A 95 -5.06 -9.70 -11.57
C PHE A 95 -4.94 -9.42 -10.08
N GLN A 96 -3.88 -9.96 -9.47
CA GLN A 96 -3.74 -10.04 -8.02
C GLN A 96 -3.10 -8.78 -7.42
N TYR A 97 -2.15 -8.16 -8.14
CA TYR A 97 -1.34 -7.05 -7.61
C TYR A 97 -1.49 -5.76 -8.40
N LEU A 98 -1.98 -4.71 -7.74
CA LEU A 98 -1.97 -3.34 -8.30
C LEU A 98 -0.77 -2.56 -7.76
N ILE A 99 0.15 -2.16 -8.63
CA ILE A 99 1.30 -1.33 -8.26
C ILE A 99 0.92 0.14 -8.41
N ALA A 100 1.03 0.95 -7.37
CA ALA A 100 0.51 2.32 -7.37
C ALA A 100 1.48 3.34 -6.77
N THR A 101 1.36 4.60 -7.19
CA THR A 101 1.89 5.76 -6.43
C THR A 101 0.78 6.47 -5.68
N ASP A 102 1.09 7.19 -4.60
CA ASP A 102 0.09 7.91 -3.79
C ASP A 102 -0.71 8.93 -4.61
N VAL A 103 -0.04 9.62 -5.53
CA VAL A 103 -0.69 10.60 -6.43
C VAL A 103 -1.74 9.91 -7.30
N ALA A 104 -1.44 8.69 -7.75
CA ALA A 104 -2.34 7.95 -8.60
C ALA A 104 -3.45 7.23 -7.84
N SER A 105 -3.28 6.90 -6.56
CA SER A 105 -4.33 6.26 -5.77
C SER A 105 -5.35 7.26 -5.20
N ARG A 106 -5.03 8.56 -5.13
CA ARG A 106 -5.97 9.60 -4.67
C ARG A 106 -7.17 9.70 -5.63
N GLY A 107 -8.37 9.66 -5.06
CA GLY A 107 -9.63 9.71 -5.81
C GLY A 107 -10.02 8.40 -6.50
N LEU A 108 -9.21 7.35 -6.39
CA LEU A 108 -9.63 6.01 -6.80
C LEU A 108 -10.37 5.34 -5.64
N ASP A 109 -11.61 4.92 -5.88
CA ASP A 109 -12.34 4.05 -4.96
C ASP A 109 -11.77 2.62 -5.07
N ILE A 110 -10.68 2.43 -4.35
CA ILE A 110 -10.01 1.14 -4.16
C ILE A 110 -10.08 0.86 -2.67
N SER A 111 -11.02 0.02 -2.27
CA SER A 111 -11.19 -0.41 -0.89
C SER A 111 -11.56 -1.88 -0.88
N GLY A 112 -11.30 -2.56 0.25
CA GLY A 112 -11.58 -3.99 0.39
C GLY A 112 -10.52 -4.89 -0.26
N VAL A 113 -9.31 -4.39 -0.50
CA VAL A 113 -8.17 -5.28 -0.80
C VAL A 113 -7.72 -5.97 0.48
N SER A 114 -7.21 -7.18 0.37
CA SER A 114 -6.80 -7.98 1.53
C SER A 114 -5.47 -7.52 2.12
N HIS A 115 -4.56 -7.02 1.26
CA HIS A 115 -3.18 -6.73 1.65
C HIS A 115 -2.68 -5.41 1.06
N ILE A 116 -1.89 -4.69 1.85
CA ILE A 116 -1.19 -3.47 1.44
C ILE A 116 0.32 -3.65 1.64
N TYR A 117 1.07 -3.61 0.55
CA TYR A 117 2.53 -3.64 0.58
C TYR A 117 3.07 -2.24 0.35
N ASN A 118 3.74 -1.68 1.36
CA ASN A 118 4.47 -0.43 1.21
C ASN A 118 5.89 -0.76 0.75
N TYR A 119 6.07 -0.98 -0.57
CA TYR A 119 7.39 -1.28 -1.15
C TYR A 119 8.38 -0.15 -0.88
N ASP A 120 7.92 1.10 -1.01
CA ASP A 120 8.63 2.26 -0.52
C ASP A 120 7.90 2.85 0.70
N ILE A 121 8.68 3.21 1.73
CA ILE A 121 8.15 3.94 2.87
C ILE A 121 7.45 5.22 2.39
N PRO A 122 6.23 5.50 2.88
CA PRO A 122 5.51 6.72 2.50
C PRO A 122 6.27 7.97 2.94
N GLU A 123 6.00 9.08 2.25
CA GLU A 123 6.66 10.37 2.51
C GLU A 123 6.08 11.11 3.73
N SER A 124 4.96 10.63 4.27
CA SER A 124 4.33 11.16 5.49
C SER A 124 3.54 10.08 6.20
N VAL A 125 3.31 10.27 7.51
CA VAL A 125 2.45 9.39 8.30
C VAL A 125 1.00 9.41 7.81
N GLU A 126 0.51 10.55 7.32
CA GLU A 126 -0.82 10.66 6.74
C GLU A 126 -0.97 9.76 5.50
N ASN A 127 0.05 9.73 4.63
CA ASN A 127 0.06 8.81 3.49
C ASN A 127 0.06 7.34 3.97
N TYR A 128 0.81 7.00 5.03
CA TYR A 128 0.76 5.64 5.61
C TYR A 128 -0.67 5.25 6.01
N ILE A 129 -1.35 6.10 6.78
CA ILE A 129 -2.73 5.86 7.25
C ILE A 129 -3.69 5.72 6.06
N HIS A 130 -3.56 6.59 5.04
CA HIS A 130 -4.40 6.52 3.84
C HIS A 130 -4.18 5.27 2.99
N ARG A 131 -2.94 4.74 2.95
CA ARG A 131 -2.61 3.50 2.25
C ARG A 131 -3.20 2.29 2.96
N ILE A 132 -3.01 2.17 4.27
CA ILE A 132 -3.48 1.00 5.02
C ILE A 132 -5.00 1.01 5.22
N GLY A 133 -5.65 2.18 5.22
CA GLY A 133 -7.11 2.28 5.22
C GLY A 133 -7.82 1.71 3.98
N ARG A 134 -7.06 1.18 3.00
CA ARG A 134 -7.59 0.46 1.84
C ARG A 134 -7.91 -1.00 2.12
N THR A 135 -7.40 -1.54 3.24
CA THR A 135 -7.66 -2.88 3.75
C THR A 135 -8.44 -2.85 5.07
N GLY A 136 -8.97 -3.99 5.51
CA GLY A 136 -9.56 -4.14 6.84
C GLY A 136 -10.87 -3.37 7.07
N ARG A 137 -11.70 -3.18 6.03
CA ARG A 137 -13.00 -2.49 6.11
C ARG A 137 -14.15 -3.48 6.36
N ALA A 138 -15.25 -2.98 6.90
CA ALA A 138 -16.50 -3.73 7.13
C ALA A 138 -16.39 -4.98 8.03
N GLY A 139 -15.43 -4.98 8.97
CA GLY A 139 -15.23 -6.08 9.93
C GLY A 139 -14.27 -7.17 9.45
N GLU A 140 -13.77 -7.07 8.22
CA GLU A 140 -12.73 -7.94 7.69
C GLU A 140 -11.35 -7.61 8.28
N GLU A 141 -10.51 -8.62 8.44
CA GLU A 141 -9.11 -8.45 8.80
C GLU A 141 -8.31 -7.92 7.60
N GLY A 142 -7.39 -7.00 7.87
CA GLY A 142 -6.47 -6.47 6.87
C GLY A 142 -5.03 -6.84 7.18
N TYR A 143 -4.20 -6.86 6.15
CA TYR A 143 -2.75 -6.99 6.32
C TYR A 143 -2.00 -5.83 5.69
N THR A 144 -0.93 -5.39 6.34
CA THR A 144 0.07 -4.54 5.70
C THR A 144 1.49 -4.96 6.05
N CYS A 145 2.36 -4.92 5.05
CA CYS A 145 3.80 -5.07 5.22
C CYS A 145 4.53 -3.84 4.68
N LEU A 146 5.37 -3.24 5.53
CA LEU A 146 6.18 -2.08 5.22
C LEU A 146 7.64 -2.49 5.01
N PHE A 147 8.17 -2.22 3.81
CA PHE A 147 9.57 -2.44 3.50
C PHE A 147 10.36 -1.17 3.76
N ILE A 148 11.40 -1.28 4.58
CA ILE A 148 12.29 -0.15 4.89
C ILE A 148 13.73 -0.49 4.58
N ASP A 149 14.49 0.53 4.19
CA ASP A 149 15.94 0.47 4.16
C ASP A 149 16.54 1.36 5.29
N PRO A 150 17.87 1.38 5.51
CA PRO A 150 18.45 2.10 6.66
C PRO A 150 18.15 3.59 6.74
N LYS A 151 17.96 4.30 5.61
CA LYS A 151 17.62 5.74 5.61
C LYS A 151 16.16 5.99 5.99
N ASP A 152 15.30 4.99 5.86
CA ASP A 152 13.86 5.07 6.13
C ASP A 152 13.54 5.00 7.65
N LYS A 153 14.53 4.68 8.51
CA LYS A 153 14.34 4.51 9.96
C LYS A 153 13.71 5.70 10.67
N GLY A 154 14.03 6.93 10.25
CA GLY A 154 13.46 8.14 10.83
C GLY A 154 11.96 8.24 10.61
N MET A 155 11.51 8.02 9.38
CA MET A 155 10.09 8.02 9.01
C MET A 155 9.35 6.84 9.66
N LEU A 156 9.97 5.66 9.78
CA LEU A 156 9.36 4.54 10.51
C LEU A 156 9.10 4.91 11.99
N ALA A 157 10.07 5.54 12.65
CA ALA A 157 9.90 5.97 14.04
C ALA A 157 8.78 7.01 14.19
N GLU A 158 8.62 7.90 13.21
CA GLU A 158 7.53 8.88 13.17
C GLU A 158 6.16 8.21 12.99
N ILE A 159 6.06 7.23 12.09
CA ILE A 159 4.86 6.40 11.90
C ILE A 159 4.49 5.72 13.22
N GLU A 160 5.39 4.91 13.79
CA GLU A 160 5.16 4.14 15.02
C GLU A 160 4.75 5.03 16.20
N LYS A 161 5.40 6.20 16.35
CA LYS A 161 5.07 7.18 17.39
C LYS A 161 3.67 7.73 17.23
N THR A 162 3.26 8.02 16.00
CA THR A 162 1.97 8.66 15.70
C THR A 162 0.82 7.68 15.85
N ILE A 163 0.98 6.45 15.36
CA ILE A 163 -0.02 5.38 15.52
C ILE A 163 0.03 4.74 16.90
N LYS A 164 0.99 5.12 17.75
CA LYS A 164 1.24 4.58 19.10
C LYS A 164 1.36 3.05 19.12
N PHE A 165 1.94 2.49 18.06
CA PHE A 165 2.07 1.05 17.86
C PHE A 165 3.47 0.75 17.33
N LYS A 166 4.19 -0.13 18.04
CA LYS A 166 5.50 -0.61 17.62
C LYS A 166 5.29 -1.75 16.64
N ILE A 167 5.50 -1.51 15.34
CA ILE A 167 5.20 -2.50 14.31
C ILE A 167 6.17 -3.69 14.44
N PRO A 168 5.69 -4.93 14.58
CA PRO A 168 6.55 -6.12 14.61
C PRO A 168 7.51 -6.20 13.40
N ARG A 169 8.73 -6.68 13.63
CA ARG A 169 9.70 -6.92 12.55
C ARG A 169 9.54 -8.35 12.05
N ARG A 170 9.19 -8.50 10.78
CA ARG A 170 9.19 -9.78 10.08
C ARG A 170 10.61 -10.07 9.61
N LYS A 171 11.16 -11.21 10.03
CA LYS A 171 12.39 -11.75 9.48
C LYS A 171 12.06 -12.54 8.22
N LEU A 172 12.89 -12.39 7.19
CA LEU A 172 12.84 -13.23 6.01
C LEU A 172 14.01 -14.21 6.15
N ASP A 173 13.68 -15.50 6.16
CA ASP A 173 14.64 -16.59 6.22
C ASP A 173 15.22 -16.90 4.83
#